data_AF-A0A942XI50-F1
#
_entry.id   AF-A0A942XI50-F1
#
_cell.length_a   1.000
_cell.length_b   1.000
_cell.length_c   1.000
_cell.angle_alpha   90.00
_cell.angle_beta   90.00
_cell.angle_gamma   90.00
#
_symmetry.space_group_name_H-M   'P 1'
#
loop_
_entity.id
_entity.type
_entity.pdbx_description
1 polymer ?
#
loop_
_entity_poly.entity_id
_entity_poly.type
_entity_poly.pdbx_seq_one_letter_code
_entity_poly.pdbx_strand_id
1 'polypeptide(L)'
;MIEFIKLLPEMKAGQELVSALSVFPSYDEQIRKQESAVRLMALSDLYQLYIPSQMSMEIYSKLYLALLRSMQKKSTEIAIKQRYENYKAMQKQSYQGILGGSDSFTIIGTSGIGKSSAISRAISLITENRMIEINKP
;
A
#
# COMPACT_ATOMS: atom_id res chain seq x y z
N MET A 1 25.84 0.21 0.18
CA MET A 1 24.63 0.06 1.01
C MET A 1 23.45 0.45 0.13
N ILE A 2 22.51 -0.45 -0.14
CA ILE A 2 21.36 -0.12 -0.98
C ILE A 2 20.46 0.80 -0.16
N GLU A 3 20.33 2.06 -0.57
CA GLU A 3 19.33 2.95 0.04
C GLU A 3 17.97 2.58 -0.56
N PHE A 4 17.35 1.51 -0.04
CA PHE A 4 16.02 1.07 -0.44
C PHE A 4 14.98 2.19 -0.39
N ILE A 5 15.20 3.17 0.48
CA ILE A 5 14.39 4.39 0.63
C ILE A 5 14.28 5.17 -0.69
N LYS A 6 15.34 5.23 -1.50
CA LYS A 6 15.35 5.94 -2.79
C LYS A 6 14.47 5.29 -3.85
N LEU A 7 14.00 4.07 -3.62
CA LEU A 7 13.11 3.34 -4.53
C LEU A 7 11.63 3.59 -4.22
N LEU A 8 11.32 4.15 -3.05
CA LEU A 8 9.95 4.54 -2.71
C LEU A 8 9.60 5.89 -3.36
N PRO A 9 8.39 6.04 -3.90
CA PRO A 9 7.91 7.33 -4.37
C PRO A 9 7.76 8.29 -3.19
N GLU A 10 7.74 9.60 -3.46
CA GLU A 10 7.50 10.58 -2.41
C GLU A 10 6.11 10.42 -1.77
N MET A 11 6.05 10.64 -0.45
CA MET A 11 4.81 10.59 0.29
C MET A 11 3.90 11.76 -0.11
N LYS A 12 2.70 11.44 -0.60
CA LYS A 12 1.69 12.44 -0.93
C LYS A 12 1.00 12.96 0.33
N ALA A 13 0.58 14.23 0.32
CA ALA A 13 -0.11 14.86 1.44
C ALA A 13 -1.19 15.85 0.98
N GLY A 14 -2.08 16.22 1.91
CA GLY A 14 -3.11 17.22 1.68
C GLY A 14 -3.98 16.91 0.45
N GLN A 15 -4.24 17.93 -0.37
CA GLN A 15 -5.11 17.82 -1.53
C GLN A 15 -4.54 16.89 -2.62
N GLU A 16 -3.22 16.81 -2.75
CA GLU A 16 -2.59 15.90 -3.70
C GLU A 16 -2.92 14.44 -3.38
N LEU A 17 -2.86 14.07 -2.10
CA LEU A 17 -3.22 12.73 -1.66
C LEU A 17 -4.72 12.46 -1.84
N VAL A 18 -5.58 13.44 -1.58
CA VAL A 18 -7.03 13.31 -1.83
C VAL A 18 -7.29 13.01 -3.30
N SER A 19 -6.69 13.79 -4.20
CA SER A 19 -6.83 13.60 -5.65
C SER A 19 -6.27 12.25 -6.09
N ALA A 20 -5.10 11.84 -5.58
CA ALA A 20 -4.48 10.56 -5.93
C ALA A 20 -5.31 9.34 -5.47
N LEU A 21 -5.88 9.41 -4.27
CA LEU A 21 -6.74 8.33 -3.75
C LEU A 21 -8.08 8.28 -4.46
N SER A 22 -8.62 9.41 -4.90
CA SER A 22 -9.91 9.49 -5.57
C SER A 22 -9.93 8.70 -6.88
N VAL A 23 -11.09 8.09 -7.17
CA VAL A 23 -11.35 7.45 -8.46
C VAL A 23 -12.67 8.01 -8.97
N PHE A 24 -12.63 8.62 -10.15
CA PHE A 24 -13.81 9.09 -10.85
C PHE A 24 -13.97 8.30 -12.13
N PRO A 25 -15.13 7.68 -12.39
CA PRO A 25 -15.36 7.00 -13.65
C PRO A 25 -15.29 8.01 -14.81
N SER A 26 -14.82 7.54 -15.97
CA SER A 26 -14.87 8.34 -17.19
C SER A 26 -16.32 8.63 -17.55
N TYR A 27 -16.60 9.88 -17.94
CA TYR A 27 -17.94 10.30 -18.31
C TYR A 27 -17.93 10.82 -19.76
N ASP A 28 -18.66 10.12 -20.64
CA ASP A 28 -18.91 10.56 -22.02
C ASP A 28 -20.32 11.16 -22.12
N GLU A 29 -20.40 12.43 -22.49
CA GLU A 29 -21.68 13.13 -22.67
C GLU A 29 -22.59 12.50 -23.74
N GLN A 30 -22.03 11.81 -24.75
CA GLN A 30 -22.82 11.15 -25.78
C GLN A 30 -23.71 10.05 -25.21
N ILE A 31 -23.41 9.52 -24.02
CA ILE A 31 -24.25 8.53 -23.35
C ILE A 31 -25.69 9.02 -23.16
N ARG A 32 -25.90 10.35 -23.00
CA ARG A 32 -27.23 10.93 -22.82
C ARG A 32 -28.15 10.70 -24.01
N LYS A 33 -27.57 10.55 -25.21
CA LYS A 33 -28.27 10.33 -26.49
C LYS A 33 -28.46 8.85 -26.83
N GLN A 34 -27.89 7.94 -26.04
CA GLN A 34 -28.01 6.49 -26.25
C GLN A 34 -29.35 5.95 -25.75
N GLU A 35 -29.67 4.74 -26.20
CA GLU A 35 -30.86 3.99 -25.79
C GLU A 35 -30.94 3.78 -24.27
N SER A 36 -32.16 3.66 -23.75
CA SER A 36 -32.43 3.54 -22.31
C SER A 36 -31.64 2.40 -21.65
N ALA A 37 -31.55 1.24 -22.30
CA ALA A 37 -30.79 0.09 -21.82
C ALA A 37 -29.28 0.36 -21.73
N VAL A 38 -28.72 1.06 -22.71
CA VAL A 38 -27.28 1.40 -22.73
C VAL A 38 -26.95 2.40 -21.62
N ARG A 39 -27.81 3.42 -21.43
CA ARG A 39 -27.66 4.37 -20.31
C ARG A 39 -27.75 3.70 -18.95
N LEU A 40 -28.66 2.75 -18.80
CA LEU A 40 -28.81 1.98 -17.56
C LEU A 40 -27.55 1.15 -17.28
N MET A 41 -26.97 0.51 -18.29
CA MET A 41 -25.71 -0.23 -18.15
C MET A 41 -24.54 0.69 -17.77
N ALA A 42 -24.45 1.89 -18.35
CA ALA A 42 -23.41 2.86 -18.02
C ALA A 42 -23.45 3.34 -16.56
N LEU A 43 -24.60 3.27 -15.88
CA LEU A 43 -24.66 3.58 -14.44
C LEU A 43 -23.84 2.62 -13.58
N SER A 44 -23.48 1.44 -14.08
CA SER A 44 -22.59 0.52 -13.36
C SER A 44 -21.19 1.10 -13.15
N ASP A 45 -20.76 2.05 -13.98
CA ASP A 45 -19.48 2.75 -13.80
C ASP A 45 -19.44 3.57 -12.51
N LEU A 46 -20.60 3.98 -11.97
CA LEU A 46 -20.66 4.69 -10.69
C LEU A 46 -20.15 3.84 -9.52
N TYR A 47 -20.14 2.51 -9.63
CA TYR A 47 -19.52 1.64 -8.62
C TYR A 47 -18.00 1.76 -8.58
N GLN A 48 -17.37 2.32 -9.60
CA GLN A 48 -15.93 2.61 -9.62
C GLN A 48 -15.60 3.87 -8.82
N LEU A 49 -16.59 4.72 -8.52
CA LEU A 49 -16.41 5.96 -7.78
C LEU A 49 -15.84 5.67 -6.39
N TYR A 50 -14.70 6.30 -6.09
CA TYR A 50 -14.10 6.25 -4.77
C TYR A 50 -13.78 7.65 -4.29
N ILE A 51 -14.44 8.07 -3.21
CA ILE A 51 -14.16 9.34 -2.53
C ILE A 51 -13.43 9.00 -1.23
N PRO A 52 -12.17 9.42 -1.06
CA PRO A 52 -11.40 9.09 0.14
C PRO A 52 -11.96 9.78 1.37
N SER A 53 -12.22 8.99 2.41
CA SER A 53 -12.54 9.49 3.74
C SER A 53 -11.27 9.88 4.51
N GLN A 54 -11.41 10.59 5.63
CA GLN A 54 -10.29 10.86 6.54
C GLN A 54 -9.55 9.57 6.96
N MET A 55 -10.30 8.49 7.24
CA MET A 55 -9.73 7.17 7.55
C MET A 55 -8.86 6.63 6.40
N SER A 56 -9.25 6.88 5.14
CA SER A 56 -8.46 6.45 3.97
C SER A 56 -7.09 7.13 3.92
N MET A 57 -7.06 8.43 4.25
CA MET A 57 -5.83 9.23 4.31
C MET A 57 -4.90 8.73 5.43
N GLU A 58 -5.47 8.38 6.58
CA GLU A 58 -4.72 7.82 7.71
C GLU A 58 -4.17 6.43 7.39
N ILE A 59 -4.96 5.58 6.72
CA ILE A 59 -4.52 4.26 6.26
C ILE A 59 -3.33 4.40 5.30
N TYR A 60 -3.41 5.31 4.33
CA TYR A 60 -2.28 5.59 3.43
C TYR A 60 -1.03 6.00 4.22
N SER A 61 -1.15 6.96 5.12
CA SER A 61 -0.02 7.48 5.90
C SER A 61 0.63 6.40 6.76
N LYS A 62 -0.19 5.57 7.43
CA LYS A 62 0.30 4.46 8.26
C LYS A 62 0.97 3.38 7.42
N LEU A 63 0.39 3.01 6.28
CA LEU A 63 0.98 2.02 5.36
C LEU A 63 2.33 2.51 4.81
N TYR A 64 2.38 3.76 4.32
CA TYR A 64 3.60 4.34 3.78
C TYR A 64 4.72 4.36 4.83
N LEU A 65 4.43 4.87 6.04
CA LEU A 65 5.41 4.97 7.11
C LEU A 65 5.84 3.59 7.63
N ALA A 66 4.93 2.62 7.71
CA ALA A 66 5.26 1.25 8.08
C ALA A 66 6.20 0.60 7.05
N LEU A 67 5.94 0.79 5.76
CA LEU A 67 6.79 0.30 4.68
C LEU A 67 8.18 0.95 4.73
N LEU A 68 8.25 2.28 4.85
CA LEU A 68 9.49 3.03 4.98
C LEU A 68 10.35 2.53 6.15
N ARG A 69 9.75 2.39 7.34
CA ARG A 69 10.44 1.89 8.54
C ARG A 69 10.90 0.45 8.37
N SER A 70 10.08 -0.41 7.75
CA SER A 70 10.44 -1.79 7.46
C SER A 70 11.66 -1.88 6.54
N MET A 71 11.73 -1.02 5.51
CA MET A 71 12.85 -0.95 4.58
C MET A 71 14.13 -0.40 5.23
N GLN A 72 14.00 0.61 6.10
CA GLN A 72 15.12 1.13 6.89
C GLN A 72 15.75 0.05 7.77
N LYS A 73 14.94 -0.74 8.48
CA LYS A 73 15.41 -1.83 9.35
C LYS A 73 16.21 -2.89 8.58
N LYS A 74 15.80 -3.23 7.36
CA LYS A 74 16.47 -4.25 6.53
C LYS A 74 17.90 -3.88 6.10
N SER A 75 18.28 -2.62 6.19
CA SER A 75 19.63 -2.14 5.84
C SER A 75 20.58 -2.08 7.03
N THR A 76 20.11 -2.40 8.24
CA THR A 76 20.89 -2.27 9.46
C THR A 76 21.77 -3.49 9.73
N GLU A 77 22.88 -3.29 10.43
CA GLU A 77 23.75 -4.38 10.89
C GLU A 77 22.99 -5.42 11.74
N ILE A 78 21.98 -4.96 12.49
CA ILE A 78 21.09 -5.83 13.28
C ILE A 78 20.32 -6.79 12.37
N ALA A 79 19.82 -6.33 11.22
CA ALA A 79 19.12 -7.19 10.26
C ALA A 79 20.06 -8.23 9.64
N ILE A 80 21.32 -7.86 9.37
CA ILE A 80 22.34 -8.80 8.90
C ILE A 80 22.59 -9.87 9.97
N LYS A 81 22.79 -9.47 11.23
CA LYS A 81 23.00 -10.38 12.36
C LYS A 81 21.81 -11.32 12.57
N GLN A 82 20.59 -10.78 12.50
CA GLN A 82 19.36 -11.58 12.54
C GLN A 82 19.29 -12.60 11.41
N ARG A 83 19.69 -12.24 10.18
CA ARG A 83 19.73 -13.17 9.05
C ARG A 83 20.69 -14.34 9.31
N TYR A 84 21.86 -14.06 9.88
CA TYR A 84 22.82 -15.10 10.26
C TYR A 84 22.30 -16.01 11.37
N GLU A 85 21.73 -15.46 12.44
CA GLU A 85 21.16 -16.27 13.54
C GLU A 85 19.96 -17.11 13.07
N ASN A 86 19.10 -16.57 12.21
CA ASN A 86 18.02 -17.33 11.59
C ASN A 86 18.55 -18.47 10.72
N TYR A 87 19.63 -18.25 9.96
CA TYR A 87 20.26 -19.29 9.15
C TYR A 87 20.89 -20.41 10.01
N LYS A 88 21.49 -20.07 11.16
CA LYS A 88 21.95 -21.08 12.15
C LYS A 88 20.78 -21.90 12.69
N ALA A 89 19.67 -21.25 13.03
CA ALA A 89 18.45 -21.93 13.49
C ALA A 89 17.91 -22.91 12.44
N MET A 90 17.88 -22.52 11.16
CA MET A 90 17.45 -23.40 10.05
C MET A 90 18.37 -24.61 9.88
N GLN A 91 19.67 -24.46 10.14
CA GLN A 91 20.65 -25.56 10.16
C GLN A 91 20.63 -26.38 11.46
N LYS A 92 19.69 -26.13 12.38
CA LYS A 92 19.60 -26.76 13.71
C LYS A 92 20.86 -26.57 14.57
N GLN A 93 21.60 -25.50 14.33
CA GLN A 93 22.73 -25.11 15.16
C GLN A 93 22.25 -24.31 16.38
N SER A 94 23.11 -24.20 17.41
CA SER A 94 22.87 -23.27 18.51
C SER A 94 22.78 -21.84 17.98
N TYR A 95 21.70 -21.14 18.29
CA TYR A 95 21.44 -19.78 17.83
C TYR A 95 20.91 -18.93 18.98
N GLN A 96 21.11 -17.61 18.88
CA GLN A 96 20.47 -16.64 19.75
C GLN A 96 19.29 -16.01 19.01
N GLY A 97 18.09 -16.17 19.55
CA GLY A 97 16.88 -15.57 18.99
C GLY A 97 16.98 -14.05 19.00
N ILE A 98 16.98 -13.45 17.81
CA ILE A 98 16.88 -11.99 17.65
C ILE A 98 15.43 -11.67 17.31
N LEU A 99 14.76 -10.92 18.22
CA LEU A 99 13.40 -10.45 18.01
C LEU A 99 13.39 -9.42 16.86
N GLY A 100 12.98 -9.86 15.68
CA GLY A 100 12.76 -8.95 14.55
C GLY A 100 11.50 -8.14 14.81
N GLY A 101 11.65 -6.83 15.05
CA GLY A 101 10.50 -5.94 15.24
C GLY A 101 9.67 -5.83 13.96
N SER A 102 8.59 -6.60 13.85
CA SER A 102 7.62 -6.48 12.77
C SER A 102 6.86 -5.16 12.88
N ASP A 103 6.80 -4.39 11.80
CA ASP A 103 5.92 -3.22 11.71
C ASP A 103 4.52 -3.69 11.34
N SER A 104 3.80 -4.22 12.33
CA SER A 104 2.42 -4.68 12.20
C SER A 104 1.46 -3.70 12.85
N PHE A 105 0.30 -3.50 12.22
CA PHE A 105 -0.79 -2.74 12.80
C PHE A 105 -2.13 -3.34 12.37
N THR A 106 -3.16 -3.03 13.15
CA THR A 106 -4.53 -3.52 12.92
C THR A 106 -5.43 -2.37 12.53
N ILE A 107 -6.23 -2.55 11.48
CA ILE A 107 -7.28 -1.62 11.08
C ILE A 107 -8.63 -2.21 11.52
N ILE A 108 -9.29 -1.55 12.47
CA ILE A 108 -10.60 -1.94 12.99
C ILE A 108 -11.70 -1.00 12.50
N GLY A 109 -12.94 -1.49 12.43
CA GLY A 109 -14.10 -0.70 12.04
C GLY A 109 -15.26 -1.57 11.55
N THR A 110 -16.44 -0.97 11.40
CA THR A 110 -17.66 -1.65 10.93
C THR A 110 -17.50 -2.21 9.51
N SER A 111 -18.26 -3.26 9.17
CA SER A 111 -18.24 -3.83 7.81
C SER A 111 -18.75 -2.82 6.78
N GLY A 112 -18.22 -2.86 5.56
CA GLY A 112 -18.65 -1.98 4.46
C GLY A 112 -18.13 -0.53 4.50
N ILE A 113 -17.44 -0.10 5.57
CA ILE A 113 -16.94 1.30 5.69
C ILE A 113 -15.74 1.62 4.78
N GLY A 114 -15.32 0.69 3.91
CA GLY A 114 -14.22 0.91 2.97
C GLY A 114 -12.82 0.56 3.48
N LYS A 115 -12.67 -0.21 4.57
CA LYS A 115 -11.34 -0.62 5.10
C LYS A 115 -10.46 -1.29 4.05
N SER A 116 -10.96 -2.36 3.42
CA SER A 116 -10.21 -3.11 2.41
C SER A 116 -9.94 -2.28 1.15
N SER A 117 -10.91 -1.46 0.75
CA SER A 117 -10.77 -0.55 -0.41
C SER A 117 -9.69 0.50 -0.17
N ALA A 118 -9.66 1.12 1.02
CA ALA A 118 -8.64 2.10 1.40
C ALA A 118 -7.23 1.48 1.43
N ILE A 119 -7.08 0.26 1.96
CA ILE A 119 -5.80 -0.46 1.94
C ILE A 119 -5.35 -0.73 0.50
N SER A 120 -6.23 -1.30 -0.33
CA SER A 120 -5.92 -1.62 -1.73
C SER A 120 -5.49 -0.38 -2.52
N ARG A 121 -6.21 0.73 -2.33
CA ARG A 121 -5.91 2.01 -2.99
C ARG A 121 -4.59 2.60 -2.50
N ALA A 122 -4.36 2.60 -1.19
CA ALA A 122 -3.11 3.08 -0.61
C ALA A 122 -1.90 2.28 -1.11
N ILE A 123 -1.98 0.94 -1.12
CA ILE A 123 -0.90 0.09 -1.65
C ILE A 123 -0.61 0.43 -3.10
N SER A 124 -1.65 0.53 -3.94
CA SER A 124 -1.50 0.86 -5.36
C SER A 124 -0.78 2.19 -5.59
N LEU A 125 -1.03 3.19 -4.74
CA LEU A 125 -0.33 4.48 -4.79
C LEU A 125 1.11 4.41 -4.26
N ILE A 126 1.34 3.66 -3.18
CA ILE A 126 2.66 3.57 -2.54
C ILE A 126 3.64 2.79 -3.43
N THR A 127 3.17 1.74 -4.11
CA THR A 127 4.04 0.89 -4.94
C THR A 127 4.13 1.37 -6.38
N GLU A 128 3.20 2.20 -6.85
CA GLU A 128 3.04 2.56 -8.26
C GLU A 128 3.02 1.33 -9.19
N ASN A 129 2.55 0.19 -8.70
CA ASN A 129 2.62 -1.13 -9.35
C ASN A 129 4.05 -1.57 -9.76
N ARG A 130 5.08 -1.08 -9.08
CA ARG A 130 6.48 -1.45 -9.32
C ARG A 130 6.89 -2.63 -8.46
N MET A 131 7.61 -3.57 -9.06
CA MET A 131 8.36 -4.59 -8.33
C MET A 131 9.77 -4.07 -8.07
N ILE A 132 10.22 -4.12 -6.81
CA ILE A 132 11.61 -3.83 -6.45
C ILE A 132 12.41 -5.12 -6.55
N GLU A 133 13.11 -5.32 -7.66
CA GLU A 133 14.07 -6.41 -7.81
C GLU A 133 15.45 -6.00 -7.29
N ILE A 134 16.08 -6.91 -6.54
CA ILE A 134 17.41 -6.71 -5.97
C ILE A 134 18.30 -7.85 -6.49
N ASN A 135 19.17 -7.52 -7.45
CA ASN A 135 20.06 -8.52 -8.07
C ASN A 135 21.11 -9.10 -7.10
N LYS A 136 21.41 -8.39 -5.99
CA LYS A 136 22.38 -8.84 -4.97
C LYS A 136 21.93 -8.40 -3.56
N PRO A 137 21.39 -9.31 -2.72
CA PRO A 137 20.86 -9.03 -1.38
C PRO A 137 21.92 -9.02 -0.27
#